data_AF-A0A6A6D4S8-F1
#
_entry.id   AF-A0A6A6D4S8-F1
#
_cell.length_a   1.000
_cell.length_b   1.000
_cell.length_c   1.000
_cell.angle_alpha   90.00
_cell.angle_beta   90.00
_cell.angle_gamma   90.00
#
_symmetry.space_group_name_H-M   'P 1'
#
loop_
_entity.id
_entity.type
_entity.pdbx_description
1 polymer ?
#
loop_
_entity_poly.entity_id
_entity_poly.type
_entity_poly.pdbx_seq_one_letter_code
_entity_poly.pdbx_strand_id
1 'polypeptide(L)'
;MLAVELSNESSPVKPLYRKFEFLNHRILLHLQDELSELEEQLRTVDEIIAQMEPLPSTGQKRPPASRRGDAFSGSEIHHQRTALLGRIFLKTEQYNRALSSFQSIAKDARPAEKENVETYKEYMKTKFPIHEIETRFLHHNADLIALGHTPTQQAVPQPGLPFQTAALTSLPIALMLPLLLFALIPSLAGRLVVTALIGVGAFMVAATVERVRDLMAVREWAVCGAVYVLVMAGVAGCVPGHA
;
A
#
# COMPACT_ATOMS: atom_id res chain seq x y z
N MET A 1 -11.00 31.27 -10.98
CA MET A 1 -12.09 30.94 -11.93
C MET A 1 -11.94 29.50 -12.47
N LEU A 2 -10.75 29.09 -12.93
CA LEU A 2 -10.52 27.70 -13.39
C LEU A 2 -10.79 26.64 -12.32
N ALA A 3 -10.19 26.78 -11.13
CA ALA A 3 -10.34 25.79 -10.06
C ALA A 3 -11.81 25.57 -9.64
N VAL A 4 -12.63 26.63 -9.71
CA VAL A 4 -14.08 26.55 -9.43
C VAL A 4 -14.79 25.72 -10.49
N GLU A 5 -14.48 25.94 -11.77
CA GLU A 5 -15.05 25.18 -12.87
C GLU A 5 -14.62 23.70 -12.81
N LEU A 6 -13.35 23.43 -12.53
CA LEU A 6 -12.82 22.06 -12.43
C LEU A 6 -13.32 21.30 -11.18
N SER A 7 -13.79 22.02 -10.15
CA SER A 7 -14.42 21.43 -8.96
C SER A 7 -15.91 21.12 -9.14
N ASN A 8 -16.51 21.59 -10.24
CA ASN A 8 -17.94 21.37 -10.50
C ASN A 8 -18.13 20.05 -11.26
N GLU A 9 -18.83 19.08 -10.65
CA GLU A 9 -19.05 17.76 -11.25
C GLU A 9 -19.89 17.79 -12.54
N SER A 10 -20.68 18.85 -12.75
CA SER A 10 -21.44 19.05 -13.98
C SER A 10 -20.68 19.77 -15.08
N SER A 11 -19.38 20.09 -14.87
CA SER A 11 -18.61 20.82 -15.87
C SER A 11 -18.35 19.93 -17.10
N PRO A 12 -18.53 20.45 -18.33
CA PRO A 12 -18.22 19.69 -19.55
C PRO A 12 -16.72 19.44 -19.74
N VAL A 13 -15.87 20.03 -18.90
CA VAL A 13 -14.40 20.01 -19.05
C VAL A 13 -13.77 19.21 -17.92
N LYS A 14 -13.18 18.05 -18.25
CA LYS A 14 -12.47 17.21 -17.28
C LYS A 14 -11.06 17.76 -17.03
N PRO A 15 -10.61 17.88 -15.77
CA PRO A 15 -9.27 18.36 -15.47
C PRO A 15 -8.19 17.38 -15.97
N LEU A 16 -7.18 17.92 -16.65
CA LEU A 16 -6.06 17.17 -17.20
C LEU A 16 -4.75 17.58 -16.56
N TYR A 17 -3.93 16.58 -16.23
CA TYR A 17 -2.61 16.78 -15.62
C TYR A 17 -1.55 15.97 -16.35
N ARG A 18 -0.28 16.36 -16.20
CA ARG A 18 0.85 15.55 -16.68
C ARG A 18 1.24 14.51 -15.64
N LYS A 19 1.55 13.29 -16.08
CA LYS A 19 2.20 12.26 -15.24
C LYS A 19 3.72 12.43 -15.13
N PHE A 20 4.34 13.27 -15.98
CA PHE A 20 5.76 13.59 -15.96
C PHE A 20 6.68 12.36 -16.07
N GLU A 21 6.31 11.37 -16.90
CA GLU A 21 7.01 10.07 -16.97
C GLU A 21 8.52 10.20 -17.21
N PHE A 22 8.91 10.94 -18.26
CA PHE A 22 10.32 11.18 -18.57
C PHE A 22 11.11 11.82 -17.42
N LEU A 23 10.50 12.79 -16.74
CA LEU A 23 11.16 13.50 -15.64
C LEU A 23 11.31 12.59 -14.42
N ASN A 24 10.29 11.79 -14.11
CA ASN A 24 10.34 10.80 -13.04
C ASN A 24 11.44 9.77 -13.28
N HIS A 25 11.57 9.24 -14.49
CA HIS A 25 12.68 8.34 -14.83
C HIS A 25 14.05 9.00 -14.63
N ARG A 26 14.22 10.25 -15.06
CA ARG A 26 15.49 10.97 -14.88
C ARG A 26 15.83 11.20 -13.41
N ILE A 27 14.84 11.52 -12.58
CA ILE A 27 15.02 11.68 -11.14
C ILE A 27 15.43 10.35 -10.51
N LEU A 28 14.76 9.25 -10.87
CA LEU A 28 15.08 7.92 -10.34
C LEU A 28 16.50 7.48 -10.73
N LEU A 29 16.90 7.70 -11.98
CA LEU A 29 18.27 7.41 -12.44
C LEU A 29 19.30 8.24 -11.69
N HIS A 30 19.03 9.52 -11.47
CA HIS A 30 19.93 10.38 -10.69
C HIS A 30 20.08 9.89 -9.24
N LEU A 31 18.98 9.50 -8.59
CA LEU A 31 19.03 8.95 -7.23
C LEU A 31 19.76 7.60 -7.16
N GLN A 32 19.67 6.77 -8.20
CA GLN A 32 20.42 5.52 -8.30
C GLN A 32 21.93 5.75 -8.41
N ASP A 33 22.31 6.72 -9.23
CA ASP A 33 23.71 7.12 -9.41
C ASP A 33 24.30 7.64 -8.09
N GLU A 34 23.62 8.58 -7.43
CA GLU A 34 24.02 9.09 -6.10
C GLU A 34 24.14 7.98 -5.04
N LEU A 35 23.21 7.02 -5.04
CA LEU A 35 23.29 5.88 -4.12
C LEU A 35 24.50 5.00 -4.42
N SER A 36 24.80 4.76 -5.69
CA SER A 36 25.95 3.95 -6.13
C SER A 36 27.27 4.62 -5.72
N GLU A 37 27.38 5.94 -5.89
CA GLU A 37 28.55 6.71 -5.42
C GLU A 37 28.73 6.59 -3.89
N LEU A 38 27.65 6.68 -3.12
CA LEU A 38 27.71 6.56 -1.66
C LEU A 38 28.07 5.13 -1.21
N GLU A 39 27.60 4.11 -1.92
CA GLU A 39 27.97 2.71 -1.69
C GLU A 39 29.46 2.47 -1.97
N GLU A 40 29.99 3.03 -3.05
CA GLU A 40 31.42 2.95 -3.37
C GLU A 40 32.27 3.64 -2.29
N GLN A 41 31.87 4.85 -1.86
CA GLN A 41 32.54 5.56 -0.77
C GLN A 41 32.53 4.77 0.54
N LEU A 42 31.39 4.16 0.88
CA LEU A 42 31.28 3.32 2.08
C LEU A 42 32.21 2.11 1.98
N ARG A 43 32.27 1.46 0.80
CA ARG A 43 33.18 0.35 0.56
C ARG A 43 34.64 0.75 0.72
N THR A 44 35.05 1.89 0.17
CA THR A 44 36.42 2.41 0.36
C THR A 44 36.74 2.60 1.84
N VAL A 45 35.81 3.18 2.61
CA VAL A 45 35.99 3.36 4.06
C VAL A 45 36.09 2.01 4.78
N ASP A 46 35.24 1.05 4.45
CA ASP A 46 35.28 -0.29 5.02
C ASP A 46 36.60 -1.03 4.69
N GLU A 47 37.13 -0.85 3.48
CA GLU A 47 38.44 -1.39 3.07
C GLU A 47 39.59 -0.76 3.86
N ILE A 48 39.56 0.56 4.10
CA ILE A 48 40.54 1.26 4.95
C ILE A 48 40.49 0.72 6.39
N ILE A 49 39.29 0.58 6.98
CA ILE A 49 39.13 0.04 8.33
C ILE A 49 39.71 -1.39 8.41
N ALA A 50 39.41 -2.23 7.41
CA ALA A 50 39.90 -3.60 7.37
C ALA A 50 41.43 -3.69 7.29
N GLN A 51 42.10 -2.72 6.67
CA GLN A 51 43.56 -2.63 6.61
C GLN A 51 44.19 -2.07 7.89
N MET A 52 43.48 -1.17 8.60
CA MET A 52 43.96 -0.59 9.86
C MET A 52 43.84 -1.55 11.04
N GLU A 53 42.95 -2.55 10.97
CA GLU A 53 42.77 -3.52 12.04
C GLU A 53 44.01 -4.43 12.15
N PRO A 54 44.68 -4.50 13.32
CA PRO A 54 45.87 -5.32 13.50
C PRO A 54 45.60 -6.79 13.16
N LEU A 55 46.53 -7.42 12.43
CA LEU A 55 46.44 -8.85 12.16
C LEU A 55 46.41 -9.60 13.50
N PRO A 56 45.42 -10.48 13.74
CA PRO A 56 45.33 -11.18 15.01
C PRO A 56 46.62 -11.96 15.27
N SER A 57 47.28 -11.68 16.38
CA SER A 57 48.42 -12.46 16.86
C SER A 57 47.99 -13.92 16.99
N THR A 58 48.89 -14.87 16.70
CA THR A 58 48.57 -16.31 16.71
C THR A 58 47.80 -16.72 17.98
N GLY A 59 46.52 -17.02 17.84
CA GLY A 59 45.61 -17.44 18.92
C GLY A 59 44.58 -16.39 19.40
N GLN A 60 44.66 -15.14 18.93
CA GLN A 60 43.71 -14.09 19.32
C GLN A 60 42.49 -14.07 18.38
N LYS A 61 41.28 -14.20 18.93
CA LYS A 61 40.04 -14.07 18.16
C LYS A 61 39.84 -12.59 17.80
N ARG A 62 39.51 -12.34 16.52
CA ARG A 62 39.11 -11.01 16.05
C ARG A 62 37.95 -10.48 16.92
N PRO A 63 38.00 -9.24 17.42
CA PRO A 63 36.91 -8.71 18.22
C PRO A 63 35.61 -8.69 17.39
N PRO A 64 34.45 -8.95 18.01
CA PRO A 64 33.18 -8.87 17.31
C PRO A 64 32.90 -7.44 16.86
N ALA A 65 32.35 -7.28 15.65
CA ALA A 65 31.91 -5.98 15.14
C ALA A 65 30.88 -5.38 16.11
N SER A 66 31.23 -4.25 16.73
CA SER A 66 30.41 -3.61 17.76
C SER A 66 30.31 -2.13 17.48
N ARG A 67 29.11 -1.64 17.16
CA ARG A 67 28.85 -0.21 16.99
C ARG A 67 29.26 0.61 18.22
N ARG A 68 29.13 0.02 19.42
CA ARG A 68 29.55 0.66 20.68
C ARG A 68 31.08 0.63 20.85
N GLY A 69 31.73 -0.41 20.35
CA GLY A 69 33.19 -0.50 20.29
C GLY A 69 33.75 0.57 19.34
N ASP A 70 33.21 0.66 18.13
CA ASP A 70 33.60 1.64 17.11
C ASP A 70 33.46 3.09 17.60
N ALA A 71 32.41 3.38 18.36
CA ALA A 71 32.20 4.70 18.97
C ALA A 71 33.23 5.03 20.06
N PHE A 72 33.74 4.02 20.77
CA PHE A 72 34.79 4.17 21.78
C PHE A 72 36.20 4.21 21.17
N SER A 73 36.41 3.58 20.00
CA SER A 73 37.67 3.61 19.25
C SER A 73 38.03 5.02 18.76
N GLY A 74 37.05 5.93 18.67
CA GLY A 74 37.26 7.37 18.43
C GLY A 74 37.98 7.74 17.13
N SER A 75 38.14 6.80 16.19
CA SER A 75 38.84 7.08 14.94
C SER A 75 37.93 7.87 14.00
N GLU A 76 38.48 8.90 13.35
CA GLU A 76 37.77 9.72 12.38
C GLU A 76 37.11 8.88 11.27
N ILE A 77 37.72 7.74 10.93
CA ILE A 77 37.23 6.79 9.93
C ILE A 77 35.90 6.12 10.38
N HIS A 78 35.75 5.74 11.65
CA HIS A 78 34.49 5.20 12.16
C HIS A 78 33.37 6.24 12.20
N HIS A 79 33.71 7.51 12.47
CA HIS A 79 32.76 8.62 12.37
C HIS A 79 32.32 8.87 10.92
N GLN A 80 33.27 8.87 9.98
CA GLN A 80 32.98 8.99 8.55
C GLN A 80 32.07 7.86 8.05
N ARG A 81 32.36 6.61 8.43
CA ARG A 81 31.52 5.45 8.12
C ARG A 81 30.09 5.64 8.61
N THR A 82 29.93 6.07 9.86
CA THR A 82 28.61 6.30 10.47
C THR A 82 27.85 7.42 9.77
N ALA A 83 28.54 8.50 9.38
CA ALA A 83 27.95 9.60 8.63
C ALA A 83 27.50 9.17 7.22
N LEU A 84 28.31 8.37 6.51
CA LEU A 84 27.95 7.81 5.20
C LEU A 84 26.72 6.91 5.30
N LEU A 85 26.66 6.01 6.27
CA LEU A 85 25.49 5.16 6.53
C LEU A 85 24.21 5.98 6.76
N GLY A 86 24.31 7.08 7.50
CA GLY A 86 23.20 8.00 7.70
C GLY A 86 22.73 8.67 6.39
N ARG A 87 23.66 9.09 5.54
CA ARG A 87 23.34 9.67 4.22
C ARG A 87 22.71 8.65 3.27
N ILE A 88 23.27 7.43 3.23
CA ILE A 88 22.72 6.30 2.45
C ILE A 88 21.28 6.04 2.88
N PHE A 89 21.02 5.92 4.18
CA PHE A 89 19.67 5.70 4.71
C PHE A 89 18.66 6.73 4.18
N LEU A 90 18.98 8.03 4.29
CA LEU A 90 18.11 9.09 3.81
C LEU A 90 17.92 9.06 2.29
N LYS A 91 18.97 8.78 1.52
CA LYS A 91 18.90 8.69 0.06
C LYS A 91 18.11 7.46 -0.39
N THR A 92 18.25 6.33 0.28
CA THR A 92 17.44 5.12 0.02
C THR A 92 15.96 5.39 0.30
N GLU A 93 15.64 6.11 1.38
CA GLU A 93 14.27 6.52 1.66
C GLU A 93 13.69 7.42 0.55
N GLN A 94 14.46 8.43 0.10
CA GLN A 94 14.07 9.31 -1.00
C GLN A 94 13.81 8.53 -2.29
N TYR A 95 14.71 7.61 -2.64
CA TYR A 95 14.56 6.74 -3.80
C TYR A 95 13.30 5.88 -3.72
N ASN A 96 13.08 5.18 -2.60
CA ASN A 96 11.92 4.32 -2.40
C ASN A 96 10.61 5.09 -2.47
N ARG A 97 10.57 6.29 -1.88
CA ARG A 97 9.41 7.18 -1.94
C ARG A 97 9.12 7.65 -3.36
N ALA A 98 10.15 8.08 -4.09
CA ALA A 98 10.00 8.52 -5.48
C ALA A 98 9.51 7.35 -6.37
N LEU A 99 10.09 6.16 -6.21
CA LEU A 99 9.70 4.97 -6.97
C LEU A 99 8.26 4.56 -6.69
N SER A 100 7.86 4.52 -5.42
CA SER A 100 6.49 4.17 -5.01
C SER A 100 5.47 5.18 -5.53
N SER A 101 5.78 6.48 -5.41
CA SER A 101 4.94 7.55 -5.94
C SER A 101 4.75 7.42 -7.45
N PHE A 102 5.84 7.20 -8.20
CA PHE A 102 5.78 7.05 -9.65
C PHE A 102 5.00 5.80 -10.06
N GLN A 103 5.22 4.66 -9.39
CA GLN A 103 4.47 3.43 -9.65
C GLN A 103 2.98 3.58 -9.37
N SER A 104 2.59 4.30 -8.31
CA SER A 104 1.16 4.54 -8.02
C SER A 104 0.50 5.35 -9.13
N ILE A 105 1.14 6.43 -9.58
CA ILE A 105 0.64 7.24 -10.70
C ILE A 105 0.59 6.40 -11.99
N ALA A 106 1.59 5.56 -12.25
CA ALA A 106 1.63 4.73 -13.46
C ALA A 106 0.54 3.63 -13.47
N LYS A 107 0.15 3.10 -12.31
CA LYS A 107 -0.88 2.04 -12.18
C LYS A 107 -2.29 2.61 -12.20
N ASP A 108 -2.53 3.68 -11.45
CA ASP A 108 -3.87 4.17 -11.18
C ASP A 108 -4.33 5.23 -12.20
N ALA A 109 -3.38 5.88 -12.89
CA ALA A 109 -3.73 6.92 -13.84
C ALA A 109 -4.27 6.35 -15.15
N ARG A 110 -5.47 6.79 -15.52
CA ARG A 110 -6.04 6.52 -16.84
C ARG A 110 -5.50 7.55 -17.85
N PRO A 111 -4.98 7.11 -19.01
CA PRO A 111 -4.65 8.02 -20.11
C PRO A 111 -5.87 8.88 -20.48
N ALA A 112 -5.64 10.16 -20.77
CA ALA A 112 -6.71 11.05 -21.19
C ALA A 112 -7.26 10.64 -22.57
N GLU A 113 -8.59 10.53 -22.68
CA GLU A 113 -9.25 10.32 -23.97
C GLU A 113 -9.04 11.54 -24.89
N LYS A 114 -8.83 11.29 -26.18
CA LYS A 114 -8.53 12.34 -27.17
C LYS A 114 -9.62 13.41 -27.23
N GLU A 115 -10.89 13.01 -27.14
CA GLU A 115 -12.03 13.93 -27.12
C GLU A 115 -11.96 14.89 -25.92
N ASN A 116 -11.76 14.35 -24.71
CA ASN A 116 -11.60 15.18 -23.50
C ASN A 116 -10.41 16.15 -23.62
N VAL A 117 -9.32 15.72 -24.25
CA VAL A 117 -8.13 16.57 -24.50
C VAL A 117 -8.46 17.73 -25.44
N GLU A 118 -9.23 17.48 -26.50
CA GLU A 118 -9.66 18.51 -27.45
C GLU A 118 -10.61 19.51 -26.80
N THR A 119 -11.62 19.03 -26.07
CA THR A 119 -12.54 19.89 -25.30
C THR A 119 -11.79 20.77 -24.30
N TYR A 120 -10.82 20.19 -23.58
CA TYR A 120 -10.00 20.93 -22.63
C TYR A 120 -9.12 22.00 -23.31
N LYS A 121 -8.51 21.67 -24.45
CA LYS A 121 -7.72 22.63 -25.25
C LYS A 121 -8.56 23.78 -25.75
N GLU A 122 -9.75 23.49 -26.27
CA GLU A 122 -10.66 24.53 -26.76
C GLU A 122 -11.10 25.45 -25.63
N TYR A 123 -11.49 24.88 -24.48
CA TYR A 123 -11.82 25.64 -23.29
C TYR A 123 -10.69 26.59 -22.84
N MET A 124 -9.44 26.11 -22.86
CA MET A 124 -8.26 26.92 -22.51
C MET A 124 -8.04 28.07 -23.49
N LYS A 125 -8.29 27.85 -24.79
CA LYS A 125 -8.21 28.88 -25.83
C LYS A 125 -9.35 29.88 -25.76
N THR A 126 -10.57 29.46 -25.42
CA THR A 126 -11.72 30.37 -25.40
C THR A 126 -11.73 31.22 -24.13
N LYS A 127 -11.50 30.61 -22.97
CA LYS A 127 -11.64 31.29 -21.67
C LYS A 127 -10.33 31.88 -21.13
N PHE A 128 -9.18 31.57 -21.73
CA PHE A 128 -7.84 31.98 -21.28
C PHE A 128 -7.65 31.95 -19.75
N PRO A 129 -7.97 30.83 -19.08
CA PRO A 129 -7.99 30.80 -17.63
C PRO A 129 -6.59 30.80 -16.98
N ILE A 130 -5.55 30.44 -17.74
CA ILE A 130 -4.14 30.40 -17.34
C ILE A 130 -3.26 30.92 -18.48
N HIS A 131 -2.03 31.32 -18.16
CA HIS A 131 -1.10 31.92 -19.12
C HIS A 131 -0.67 30.91 -20.21
N GLU A 132 -0.42 31.37 -21.44
CA GLU A 132 -0.13 30.49 -22.59
C GLU A 132 1.05 29.54 -22.34
N ILE A 133 2.12 30.05 -21.70
CA ILE A 133 3.30 29.25 -21.33
C ILE A 133 2.90 28.06 -20.43
N GLU A 134 1.95 28.26 -19.52
CA GLU A 134 1.45 27.22 -18.61
C GLU A 134 0.55 26.21 -19.32
N THR A 135 0.01 26.51 -20.51
CA THR A 135 -0.81 25.57 -21.29
C THR A 135 0.00 24.61 -22.17
N ARG A 136 1.31 24.83 -22.31
CA ARG A 136 2.20 24.05 -23.19
C ARG A 136 2.23 22.54 -22.85
N PHE A 137 1.89 22.17 -21.62
CA PHE A 137 1.79 20.75 -21.23
C PHE A 137 0.75 19.98 -22.06
N LEU A 138 -0.30 20.65 -22.55
CA LEU A 138 -1.37 20.04 -23.35
C LEU A 138 -0.89 19.52 -24.71
N HIS A 139 0.30 19.91 -25.18
CA HIS A 139 0.89 19.33 -26.39
C HIS A 139 1.40 17.90 -26.19
N HIS A 140 1.59 17.45 -24.95
CA HIS A 140 2.14 16.14 -24.62
C HIS A 140 1.04 15.11 -24.39
N ASN A 141 0.24 14.79 -25.41
CA ASN A 141 -0.98 13.97 -25.27
C ASN A 141 -0.75 12.62 -24.56
N ALA A 142 0.40 11.97 -24.79
CA ALA A 142 0.74 10.68 -24.17
C ALA A 142 1.09 10.77 -22.67
N ASP A 143 1.39 11.97 -22.19
CA ASP A 143 1.74 12.26 -20.79
C ASP A 143 0.54 12.83 -20.01
N LEU A 144 -0.62 13.01 -20.67
CA LEU A 144 -1.83 13.55 -20.06
C LEU A 144 -2.66 12.45 -19.40
N ILE A 145 -3.06 12.71 -18.17
CA ILE A 145 -3.95 11.88 -17.36
C ILE A 145 -5.17 12.70 -16.96
N ALA A 146 -6.34 12.05 -16.98
CA ALA A 146 -7.55 12.64 -16.44
C ALA A 146 -7.71 12.15 -14.99
N LEU A 147 -7.89 13.07 -14.04
CA LEU A 147 -8.32 12.67 -12.71
C LEU A 147 -9.78 12.24 -12.82
N GLY A 148 -10.03 10.95 -12.64
CA GLY A 148 -11.39 10.46 -12.52
C GLY A 148 -11.96 10.93 -11.19
N HIS A 149 -12.89 11.90 -11.20
CA HIS A 149 -14.03 11.71 -10.31
C HIS A 149 -14.76 10.48 -10.81
N THR A 150 -14.98 9.55 -9.91
CA THR A 150 -15.75 8.35 -10.21
C THR A 150 -17.19 8.67 -9.83
N PRO A 151 -18.06 9.20 -10.71
CA PRO A 151 -19.47 8.98 -10.52
C PRO A 151 -19.67 7.48 -10.78
N THR A 152 -19.76 6.70 -9.70
CA THR A 152 -20.25 5.32 -9.70
C THR A 152 -19.65 4.43 -10.81
N GLN A 153 -18.53 3.75 -10.52
CA GLN A 153 -18.07 2.66 -11.37
C GLN A 153 -19.14 1.56 -11.41
N GLN A 154 -19.96 1.55 -12.47
CA GLN A 154 -20.41 0.30 -13.07
C GLN A 154 -19.15 -0.46 -13.47
N ALA A 155 -18.75 -1.38 -12.60
CA ALA A 155 -17.72 -2.34 -12.90
C ALA A 155 -18.23 -3.23 -14.04
N VAL A 156 -17.74 -2.97 -15.26
CA VAL A 156 -17.69 -3.99 -16.30
C VAL A 156 -16.87 -5.15 -15.71
N PRO A 157 -17.42 -6.38 -15.62
CA PRO A 157 -16.71 -7.48 -14.98
C PRO A 157 -15.57 -7.91 -15.90
N GLN A 158 -14.33 -7.51 -15.56
CA GLN A 158 -13.14 -8.12 -16.12
C GLN A 158 -12.86 -9.44 -15.39
N PRO A 159 -12.78 -10.58 -16.10
CA PRO A 159 -12.43 -11.86 -15.50
C PRO A 159 -10.90 -11.92 -15.39
N GLY A 160 -10.36 -11.84 -14.17
CA GLY A 160 -8.90 -11.92 -14.00
C GLY A 160 -8.37 -11.78 -12.57
N LEU A 161 -8.56 -12.83 -11.76
CA LEU A 161 -7.69 -13.29 -10.63
C LEU A 161 -7.67 -12.45 -9.31
N PRO A 162 -7.57 -13.12 -8.14
CA PRO A 162 -8.75 -13.68 -7.51
C PRO A 162 -9.03 -13.05 -6.13
N PHE A 163 -10.33 -12.87 -5.88
CA PHE A 163 -11.07 -12.78 -4.61
C PHE A 163 -10.66 -13.80 -3.52
N GLN A 164 -9.72 -14.70 -3.80
CA GLN A 164 -9.34 -15.82 -2.95
C GLN A 164 -8.49 -15.40 -1.74
N THR A 165 -7.64 -14.37 -1.80
CA THR A 165 -6.71 -14.05 -0.68
C THR A 165 -7.38 -13.33 0.50
N ALA A 166 -8.41 -12.51 0.26
CA ALA A 166 -9.18 -11.86 1.32
C ALA A 166 -10.22 -12.81 1.97
N ALA A 167 -10.80 -13.71 1.17
CA ALA A 167 -11.66 -14.77 1.68
C ALA A 167 -10.88 -15.83 2.49
N LEU A 168 -9.67 -16.20 2.06
CA LEU A 168 -8.85 -17.22 2.74
C LEU A 168 -8.25 -16.78 4.07
N THR A 169 -8.13 -15.47 4.34
CA THR A 169 -7.58 -14.96 5.61
C THR A 169 -8.66 -14.69 6.67
N SER A 170 -9.88 -14.34 6.24
CA SER A 170 -11.00 -14.06 7.15
C SER A 170 -11.79 -15.31 7.56
N LEU A 171 -11.85 -16.33 6.69
CA LEU A 171 -12.58 -17.58 6.94
C LEU A 171 -11.98 -18.44 8.08
N PRO A 172 -10.64 -18.64 8.19
CA PRO A 172 -10.10 -19.46 9.29
C PRO A 172 -10.16 -18.74 10.64
N ILE A 173 -10.06 -17.40 10.67
CA ILE A 173 -10.13 -16.63 11.93
C ILE A 173 -11.56 -16.64 12.49
N ALA A 174 -12.57 -16.49 11.64
CA ALA A 174 -13.98 -16.58 12.02
C ALA A 174 -14.42 -17.99 12.43
N LEU A 175 -13.74 -19.04 11.93
CA LEU A 175 -14.01 -20.44 12.28
C LEU A 175 -13.26 -20.91 13.53
N MET A 176 -12.02 -20.44 13.75
CA MET A 176 -11.17 -20.92 14.85
C MET A 176 -11.44 -20.22 16.20
N LEU A 177 -11.84 -18.95 16.19
CA LEU A 177 -12.11 -18.19 17.42
C LEU A 177 -13.25 -18.78 18.28
N PRO A 178 -14.39 -19.23 17.69
CA PRO A 178 -15.46 -19.88 18.45
C PRO A 178 -15.07 -21.25 19.02
N LEU A 179 -14.24 -22.02 18.31
CA LEU A 179 -13.75 -23.33 18.75
C LEU A 179 -12.81 -23.21 19.96
N LEU A 180 -11.99 -22.16 20.00
CA LEU A 180 -11.08 -21.88 21.11
C LEU A 180 -11.84 -21.39 22.37
N LEU A 181 -12.91 -20.61 22.19
CA LEU A 181 -13.83 -20.22 23.28
C LEU A 181 -14.62 -21.42 23.86
N PHE A 182 -14.90 -22.43 23.04
CA PHE A 182 -15.56 -23.68 23.47
C PHE A 182 -14.73 -24.44 24.52
N ALA A 183 -13.40 -24.40 24.43
CA ALA A 183 -12.50 -25.09 25.36
C ALA A 183 -12.48 -24.47 26.77
N LEU A 184 -12.92 -23.21 26.93
CA LEU A 184 -12.84 -22.47 28.20
C LEU A 184 -14.12 -22.49 29.05
N ILE A 185 -15.27 -22.87 28.46
CA ILE A 185 -16.58 -22.77 29.12
C ILE A 185 -17.19 -24.17 29.27
N PRO A 186 -17.39 -24.70 30.50
CA PRO A 186 -17.89 -26.07 30.72
C PRO A 186 -19.41 -26.22 30.53
N SER A 187 -20.17 -25.13 30.31
CA SER A 187 -21.63 -25.18 30.16
C SER A 187 -22.10 -25.01 28.71
N LEU A 188 -22.90 -25.96 28.21
CA LEU A 188 -23.50 -25.97 26.87
C LEU A 188 -24.30 -24.69 26.54
N ALA A 189 -25.06 -24.18 27.50
CA ALA A 189 -25.88 -22.97 27.32
C ALA A 189 -25.04 -21.72 27.02
N GLY A 190 -23.92 -21.54 27.73
CA GLY A 190 -23.02 -20.40 27.50
C GLY A 190 -22.41 -20.40 26.11
N ARG A 191 -22.12 -21.59 25.58
CA ARG A 191 -21.56 -21.77 24.24
C ARG A 191 -22.54 -21.38 23.13
N LEU A 192 -23.83 -21.73 23.29
CA LEU A 192 -24.89 -21.33 22.34
C LEU A 192 -25.11 -19.81 22.32
N VAL A 193 -25.10 -19.16 23.49
CA VAL A 193 -25.28 -17.70 23.60
C VAL A 193 -24.13 -16.96 22.92
N VAL A 194 -22.88 -17.39 23.13
CA VAL A 194 -21.71 -16.76 22.53
C VAL A 194 -21.72 -16.90 21.00
N THR A 195 -22.07 -18.08 20.47
CA THR A 195 -22.19 -18.26 19.01
C THR A 195 -23.28 -17.39 18.39
N ALA A 196 -24.40 -17.21 19.09
CA ALA A 196 -25.48 -16.33 18.63
C ALA A 196 -25.03 -14.86 18.60
N LEU A 197 -24.33 -14.39 19.65
CA LEU A 197 -23.81 -13.02 19.71
C LEU A 197 -22.77 -12.74 18.62
N ILE A 198 -21.87 -13.69 18.34
CA ILE A 198 -20.89 -13.56 17.25
C ILE A 198 -21.59 -13.51 15.89
N GLY A 199 -22.61 -14.36 15.66
CA GLY A 199 -23.41 -14.32 14.44
C GLY A 199 -24.14 -13.00 14.23
N VAL A 200 -24.75 -12.46 15.29
CA VAL A 200 -25.42 -11.15 15.26
C VAL A 200 -24.43 -10.02 15.01
N GLY A 201 -23.26 -10.05 15.66
CA GLY A 201 -22.20 -9.07 15.45
C GLY A 201 -21.68 -9.08 14.01
N ALA A 202 -21.42 -10.26 13.46
CA ALA A 202 -21.00 -10.42 12.07
C ALA A 202 -22.07 -9.92 11.08
N PHE A 203 -23.36 -10.20 11.34
CA PHE A 203 -24.47 -9.72 10.53
C PHE A 203 -24.61 -8.20 10.58
N MET A 204 -24.50 -7.59 11.76
CA MET A 204 -24.55 -6.13 11.91
C MET A 204 -23.39 -5.43 11.19
N VAL A 205 -22.18 -5.98 11.28
CA VAL A 205 -21.03 -5.44 10.55
C VAL A 205 -21.24 -5.56 9.03
N ALA A 206 -21.74 -6.71 8.55
CA ALA A 206 -22.05 -6.89 7.14
C ALA A 206 -23.18 -5.95 6.63
N ALA A 207 -24.16 -5.64 7.49
CA ALA A 207 -25.25 -4.74 7.15
C ALA A 207 -24.86 -3.25 7.15
N THR A 208 -23.92 -2.85 8.01
CA THR A 208 -23.49 -1.44 8.16
C THR A 208 -22.38 -1.03 7.20
N VAL A 209 -21.54 -1.98 6.76
CA VAL A 209 -20.44 -1.68 5.84
C VAL A 209 -20.92 -1.82 4.40
N GLU A 210 -21.14 -0.69 3.71
CA GLU A 210 -21.63 -0.65 2.32
C GLU A 210 -20.81 -1.54 1.37
N ARG A 211 -19.48 -1.60 1.58
CA ARG A 211 -18.54 -2.44 0.84
C ARG A 211 -18.79 -3.95 0.96
N VAL A 212 -19.37 -4.40 2.08
CA VAL A 212 -19.68 -5.80 2.36
C VAL A 212 -21.12 -6.12 1.98
N ARG A 213 -22.02 -5.14 2.13
CA ARG A 213 -23.42 -5.24 1.68
C ARG A 213 -23.53 -5.50 0.18
N ASP A 214 -22.66 -4.89 -0.62
CA ASP A 214 -22.65 -5.06 -2.08
C ASP A 214 -22.03 -6.39 -2.56
N LEU A 215 -21.52 -7.22 -1.63
CA LEU A 215 -20.85 -8.49 -1.96
C LEU A 215 -21.82 -9.63 -2.30
N MET A 216 -23.04 -9.62 -1.74
CA MET A 216 -24.09 -10.62 -1.99
C MET A 216 -25.48 -10.03 -1.75
N ALA A 217 -26.52 -10.60 -2.36
CA ALA A 217 -27.89 -10.16 -2.10
C ALA A 217 -28.27 -10.39 -0.62
N VAL A 218 -29.08 -9.50 -0.02
CA VAL A 218 -29.49 -9.58 1.40
C VAL A 218 -30.06 -10.96 1.78
N ARG A 219 -30.75 -11.61 0.83
CA ARG A 219 -31.30 -12.97 1.01
C ARG A 219 -30.22 -14.04 1.13
N GLU A 220 -29.11 -13.90 0.42
CA GLU A 220 -27.98 -14.84 0.44
C GLU A 220 -27.15 -14.68 1.72
N TRP A 221 -27.01 -13.45 2.21
CA TRP A 221 -26.44 -13.19 3.54
C TRP A 221 -27.26 -13.82 4.66
N ALA A 222 -28.59 -13.70 4.60
CA ALA A 222 -29.48 -14.32 5.57
C ALA A 222 -29.37 -15.86 5.55
N VAL A 223 -29.31 -16.46 4.35
CA VAL A 223 -29.14 -17.92 4.19
C VAL A 223 -27.77 -18.37 4.68
N CYS A 224 -26.69 -17.67 4.34
CA CYS A 224 -25.33 -18.00 4.77
C CYS A 224 -25.18 -17.90 6.30
N GLY A 225 -25.71 -16.83 6.90
CA GLY A 225 -25.75 -16.67 8.35
C GLY A 225 -26.56 -17.77 9.04
N ALA A 226 -27.72 -18.14 8.48
CA ALA A 226 -28.54 -19.22 9.01
C ALA A 226 -27.83 -20.58 8.93
N VAL A 227 -27.18 -20.89 7.80
CA VAL A 227 -26.40 -22.13 7.62
C VAL A 227 -25.22 -22.18 8.58
N TYR A 228 -24.50 -21.06 8.76
CA TYR A 228 -23.40 -20.99 9.74
C TYR A 228 -23.88 -21.27 11.17
N VAL A 229 -24.97 -20.63 11.60
CA VAL A 229 -25.56 -20.86 12.94
C VAL A 229 -26.01 -22.32 13.11
N LEU A 230 -26.61 -22.92 12.08
CA LEU A 230 -27.10 -24.29 12.13
C LEU A 230 -25.96 -25.32 12.18
N VAL A 231 -24.90 -25.12 11.41
CA VAL A 231 -23.67 -25.95 11.46
C VAL A 231 -23.00 -25.81 12.82
N MET A 232 -22.86 -24.60 13.35
CA MET A 232 -22.26 -24.38 14.67
C MET A 232 -23.12 -24.96 15.81
N ALA A 233 -24.44 -24.92 15.70
CA ALA A 233 -25.35 -25.57 16.64
C ALA A 233 -25.26 -27.11 16.59
N GLY A 234 -25.10 -27.69 15.39
CA GLY A 234 -24.86 -29.12 15.22
C GLY A 234 -23.53 -29.56 15.84
N VAL A 235 -22.45 -28.81 15.59
CA VAL A 235 -21.14 -29.05 16.21
C VAL A 235 -21.23 -28.93 17.74
N ALA A 236 -21.97 -27.95 18.26
CA ALA A 236 -22.20 -27.80 19.70
C ALA A 236 -22.93 -29.00 20.33
N GLY A 237 -23.86 -29.62 19.60
CA GLY A 237 -24.59 -30.81 20.04
C GLY A 237 -23.79 -32.11 19.97
N CYS A 238 -22.79 -32.18 19.08
CA CYS A 238 -21.96 -33.38 18.88
C CYS A 238 -20.74 -33.48 19.81
N VAL A 239 -20.43 -32.44 20.60
CA VAL A 239 -19.36 -32.52 21.62
C VAL A 239 -19.94 -33.14 22.88
N PRO A 240 -19.58 -34.39 23.25
CA PRO A 240 -20.07 -34.99 24.49
C PRO A 240 -19.56 -34.17 25.67
N GLY A 241 -20.48 -33.74 26.54
CA GLY A 241 -20.13 -33.23 27.85
C GLY A 241 -19.49 -34.37 28.63
N HIS A 242 -18.16 -34.37 28.74
CA HIS A 242 -17.50 -35.18 29.74
C HIS A 242 -17.90 -34.62 31.11
N ALA A 243 -18.55 -35.48 31.89
CA ALA A 243 -18.80 -35.31 33.32
C ALA A 243 -17.49 -35.06 34.08
#